data_AF-A0A529ZYQ0-F1
#
_entry.id   AF-A0A529ZYQ0-F1
#
_cell.length_a   1.000
_cell.length_b   1.000
_cell.length_c   1.000
_cell.angle_alpha   90.00
_cell.angle_beta   90.00
_cell.angle_gamma   90.00
#
_symmetry.space_group_name_H-M   'P 1'
#
loop_
_entity.id
_entity.type
_entity.pdbx_description
1 polymer ?
#
loop_
_entity_poly.entity_id
_entity_poly.type
_entity_poly.pdbx_seq_one_letter_code
_entity_poly.pdbx_strand_id
1 'polypeptide(L)' 'CHRILAAGGKIGGFSAPGGSATKEKMLAMEGVRVGPPPAAQASFGF' A
#
# COMPACT_ATOMS: atom_id res chain seq x y z
N CYS A 1 3.04 -1.04 14.18
CA CYS A 1 1.74 -1.04 13.46
C CYS A 1 1.80 -0.45 12.04
N HIS A 2 2.76 0.42 11.66
CA HIS A 2 2.81 0.99 10.30
C HIS A 2 3.05 -0.04 9.17
N ARG A 3 3.66 -1.20 9.46
CA ARG A 3 3.84 -2.32 8.50
C ARG A 3 2.60 -3.21 8.30
N ILE A 4 1.55 -3.07 9.12
CA ILE A 4 0.33 -3.87 8.98
C ILE A 4 -0.54 -3.25 7.89
N LEU A 5 -0.82 -4.00 6.82
CA LEU A 5 -1.69 -3.56 5.74
C LEU A 5 -3.11 -4.09 5.92
N ALA A 6 -4.07 -3.42 5.29
CA ALA A 6 -5.43 -3.92 5.20
C ALA A 6 -5.50 -5.05 4.14
N ALA A 7 -6.63 -5.76 4.12
CA ALA A 7 -6.88 -6.79 3.12
C ALA A 7 -6.69 -6.25 1.69
N GLY A 8 -6.08 -7.05 0.81
CA GLY A 8 -5.79 -6.66 -0.57
C GLY A 8 -4.61 -5.69 -0.74
N GLY A 9 -3.69 -5.63 0.23
CA GLY A 9 -2.47 -4.80 0.15
C GLY A 9 -2.74 -3.29 0.25
N LYS A 10 -3.94 -2.91 0.70
CA LYS A 10 -4.34 -1.51 0.84
C LYS A 10 -3.77 -0.91 2.12
N ILE A 11 -3.65 0.41 2.13
CA ILE A 11 -3.22 1.13 3.32
C ILE A 11 -4.33 1.11 4.38
N GLY A 12 -4.05 0.47 5.53
CA GLY A 12 -4.96 0.47 6.67
C GLY A 12 -4.80 1.72 7.54
N GLY A 13 -5.71 1.91 8.50
CA GLY A 13 -5.64 3.00 9.48
C GLY A 13 -4.30 3.09 10.23
N PHE A 14 -3.96 4.29 10.67
CA PHE A 14 -2.76 4.56 11.43
C PHE A 14 -3.01 5.59 12.52
N SER A 15 -2.47 5.33 13.71
CA SER A 15 -2.74 6.12 14.91
C SER A 15 -1.83 7.34 15.08
N ALA A 16 -0.77 7.49 14.25
CA ALA A 16 0.09 8.66 14.33
C ALA A 16 -0.58 9.90 13.71
N PRO A 17 -0.18 11.12 14.12
CA PRO A 17 -0.63 12.33 13.46
C PRO A 17 -0.39 12.27 11.95
N GLY A 18 -1.42 12.61 11.17
CA GLY A 18 -1.44 12.45 9.72
C GLY A 18 -1.93 11.08 9.23
N GLY A 19 -2.28 10.17 10.13
CA GLY A 19 -3.06 8.97 9.81
C GLY A 19 -2.43 8.08 8.73
N SER A 20 -3.26 7.55 7.84
CA SER A 20 -2.83 6.67 6.74
C SER A 20 -1.79 7.32 5.83
N ALA A 21 -1.80 8.64 5.63
CA ALA A 21 -0.81 9.33 4.81
C ALA A 21 0.61 9.27 5.43
N THR A 22 0.71 9.38 6.75
CA THR A 22 1.99 9.21 7.46
C THR A 22 2.50 7.78 7.32
N LYS A 23 1.61 6.80 7.39
CA LYS A 23 1.94 5.39 7.18
C LYS A 23 2.43 5.14 5.75
N GLU A 24 1.86 5.81 4.76
CA GLU A 24 2.27 5.68 3.36
C GLU A 24 3.69 6.17 3.16
N LYS A 25 3.99 7.37 3.68
CA LYS A 25 5.34 7.93 3.64
C LYS A 25 6.36 7.03 4.33
N MET A 26 6.02 6.50 5.51
CA MET A 26 6.89 5.55 6.22
C MET A 26 7.14 4.29 5.39
N LEU A 27 6.10 3.70 4.83
CA LEU A 27 6.22 2.51 3.98
C LEU A 27 7.01 2.79 2.70
N ALA A 28 6.80 3.94 2.08
CA ALA A 28 7.53 4.37 0.89
C ALA A 28 9.03 4.57 1.17
N MET A 29 9.39 5.13 2.33
CA MET A 29 10.80 5.26 2.76
C MET A 29 11.47 3.89 2.98
N GLU A 30 10.71 2.88 3.38
CA GLU A 30 11.17 1.49 3.50
C GLU A 30 11.13 0.72 2.17
N GLY A 31 10.74 1.37 1.06
CA GLY A 31 10.60 0.74 -0.25
C GLY A 31 9.33 -0.12 -0.42
N VAL A 32 8.40 -0.08 0.55
CA VAL A 32 7.13 -0.80 0.48
C VAL A 32 6.13 0.03 -0.31
N ARG A 33 5.78 -0.42 -1.52
CA ARG A 33 4.68 0.15 -2.29
C ARG A 33 3.35 -0.36 -1.74
N VAL A 34 2.53 0.58 -1.27
CA VAL A 34 1.17 0.33 -0.78
C VAL A 34 0.19 0.75 -1.87
N GLY A 35 -0.64 -0.18 -2.32
CA GLY A 35 -1.54 0.04 -3.45
C GLY A 35 -1.89 -1.29 -4.12
N PRO A 36 -2.98 -1.33 -4.90
CA PRO A 36 -3.28 -2.51 -5.69
C PRO A 36 -2.05 -2.83 -6.57
N PRO A 37 -1.63 -4.11 -6.68
CA PRO A 37 -0.59 -4.49 -7.62
C PRO A 37 -0.99 -3.93 -9.00
N PRO A 38 -0.04 -3.44 -9.82
CA PRO A 38 -0.36 -3.05 -11.19
C PRO A 38 -1.13 -4.21 -11.80
N ALA A 39 -2.33 -3.92 -12.32
CA ALA A 39 -3.22 -4.92 -12.88
C ALA A 39 -2.38 -5.86 -13.73
N ALA A 40 -2.32 -7.14 -13.35
CA ALA A 40 -1.54 -8.13 -14.06
C ALA A 40 -1.92 -8.00 -15.53
N GLN A 41 -0.97 -7.57 -16.36
CA GLN A 41 -1.17 -7.22 -17.75
C GLN A 41 -1.99 -8.34 -18.41
N ALA A 42 -3.25 -8.06 -18.72
CA ALA A 42 -4.08 -8.99 -19.47
C ALA A 42 -3.68 -8.88 -20.94
N SER A 43 -2.54 -9.47 -21.29
CA SER A 43 -2.24 -9.82 -22.68
C SER A 43 -2.83 -11.20 -22.94
N PHE A 44 -4.11 -11.23 -23.31
CA PHE A 44 -4.67 -12.38 -24.01
C PHE A 44 -4.80 -11.99 -25.47
N GLY A 45 -3.71 -12.20 -26.21
CA GLY A 45 -3.72 -12.11 -27.67
C GLY A 45 -4.07 -13.48 -28.25
N PHE A 46 -5.21 -13.55 -28.95
CA PHE A 46 -5.42 -14.43 -30.09
C PHE A 46 -6.39 -13.77 -31.07
#